data_AF-M5RJM8-F1
#
_entry.id   AF-M5RJM8-F1
#
_cell.length_a   1.000
_cell.length_b   1.000
_cell.length_c   1.000
_cell.angle_alpha   90.00
_cell.angle_beta   90.00
_cell.angle_gamma   90.00
#
_symmetry.space_group_name_H-M   'P 1'
#
loop_
_entity.id
_entity.type
_entity.pdbx_description
1 polymer ?
#
loop_
_entity_poly.entity_id
_entity_poly.type
_entity_poly.pdbx_seq_one_letter_code
_entity_poly.pdbx_strand_id
1 'polypeptide(L)'
;MAKCDQGYLCEVCGQDVAAIVDSDLYLRYVIGELDPEVLHTTPERHLRCNPVLAQFIDHPDFDRVVVTGEMGLANLDPDFVAERVALITRGYERLREIAASEGDRDVTSYPLPEVIDRYRQ
;
A
#
# COMPACT_ATOMS: atom_id res chain seq x y z
N MET A 1 -25.67 4.84 -9.94
CA MET A 1 -24.43 5.48 -10.43
C MET A 1 -23.33 5.04 -9.49
N ALA A 2 -22.41 4.22 -9.98
CA ALA A 2 -21.35 3.61 -9.16
C ALA A 2 -20.34 4.69 -8.74
N LYS A 3 -19.73 4.52 -7.57
CA LYS A 3 -18.70 5.38 -6.96
C LYS A 3 -17.39 5.51 -7.78
N CYS A 4 -17.41 5.19 -9.07
CA CYS A 4 -16.21 4.97 -9.88
C CYS A 4 -15.64 6.25 -10.53
N ASP A 5 -16.35 7.39 -10.51
CA ASP A 5 -15.94 8.61 -11.24
C ASP A 5 -15.33 9.72 -10.36
N GLN A 6 -15.19 9.50 -9.06
CA GLN A 6 -14.39 10.35 -8.16
C GLN A 6 -13.34 9.43 -7.55
N GLY A 7 -12.05 9.78 -7.66
CA GLY A 7 -10.99 9.09 -6.95
C GLY A 7 -11.36 8.96 -5.47
N TYR A 8 -10.91 7.89 -4.81
CA TYR A 8 -11.17 7.76 -3.38
C TYR A 8 -10.48 8.93 -2.65
N LEU A 9 -11.25 9.70 -1.89
CA LEU A 9 -10.72 10.80 -1.09
C LEU A 9 -9.89 10.23 0.07
N CYS A 10 -8.69 10.74 0.23
CA CYS A 10 -7.87 10.42 1.39
C CYS A 10 -8.55 10.94 2.66
N GLU A 11 -8.81 10.07 3.64
CA GLU A 11 -9.43 10.46 4.91
C GLU A 11 -8.56 11.39 5.78
N VAL A 12 -7.26 11.49 5.49
CA VAL A 12 -6.30 12.30 6.26
C VAL A 12 -6.20 13.72 5.72
N CYS A 13 -5.96 13.89 4.41
CA CYS A 13 -5.73 15.20 3.79
C CYS A 13 -6.93 15.72 2.99
N GLY A 14 -7.94 14.88 2.73
CA GLY A 14 -9.13 15.22 1.96
C GLY A 14 -8.89 15.41 0.46
N GLN A 15 -7.69 15.08 -0.06
CA GLN A 15 -7.37 15.14 -1.49
C GLN A 15 -7.61 13.78 -2.16
N ASP A 16 -7.79 13.77 -3.48
CA ASP A 16 -7.95 12.55 -4.26
C ASP A 16 -6.69 11.67 -4.22
N VAL A 17 -6.87 10.37 -4.02
CA VAL A 17 -5.83 9.37 -4.31
C VAL A 17 -5.90 9.03 -5.80
N ALA A 18 -5.04 9.69 -6.58
CA ALA A 18 -5.13 9.72 -8.04
C ALA A 18 -4.69 8.43 -8.73
N ALA A 19 -3.77 7.67 -8.11
CA ALA A 19 -3.23 6.44 -8.68
C ALA A 19 -3.06 5.35 -7.62
N ILE A 20 -3.10 4.09 -8.07
CA ILE A 20 -2.92 2.93 -7.18
C ILE A 20 -1.54 2.94 -6.50
N VAL A 21 -0.52 3.52 -7.16
CA VAL A 21 0.84 3.68 -6.59
C VAL A 21 0.89 4.70 -5.45
N ASP A 22 -0.16 5.50 -5.27
CA ASP A 22 -0.29 6.44 -4.15
C ASP A 22 -1.17 5.87 -3.03
N SER A 23 -1.78 4.69 -3.20
CA SER A 23 -2.78 4.13 -2.28
C SER A 23 -2.17 3.30 -1.15
N ASP A 24 -2.43 3.71 0.09
CA ASP A 24 -2.18 2.90 1.29
C ASP A 24 -3.10 1.68 1.37
N LEU A 25 -4.36 1.85 0.96
CA LEU A 25 -5.36 0.78 0.95
C LEU A 25 -4.88 -0.41 0.10
N TYR A 26 -4.49 -0.14 -1.15
CA TYR A 26 -4.02 -1.17 -2.06
C TYR A 26 -2.65 -1.71 -1.65
N LEU A 27 -1.75 -0.91 -1.08
CA LEU A 27 -0.49 -1.45 -0.55
C LEU A 27 -0.75 -2.48 0.54
N ARG A 28 -1.58 -2.13 1.54
CA ARG A 28 -1.95 -3.03 2.64
C ARG A 28 -2.67 -4.27 2.14
N TYR A 29 -3.56 -4.14 1.16
CA TYR A 29 -4.19 -5.28 0.53
C TYR A 29 -3.16 -6.19 -0.16
N VAL A 30 -2.22 -5.61 -0.91
CA VAL A 30 -1.24 -6.38 -1.69
C VAL A 30 -0.28 -7.18 -0.81
N ILE A 31 0.16 -6.60 0.32
CA ILE A 31 1.00 -7.28 1.32
C ILE A 31 0.18 -8.13 2.31
N GLY A 32 -1.15 -8.08 2.20
CA GLY A 32 -2.08 -8.89 2.95
C GLY A 32 -2.35 -8.45 4.39
N GLU A 33 -2.16 -7.16 4.70
CA GLU A 33 -2.54 -6.48 5.94
C GLU A 33 -3.99 -5.95 5.93
N LEU A 34 -4.72 -6.17 4.83
CA LEU A 34 -6.13 -5.83 4.70
C LEU A 34 -6.90 -7.01 4.13
N ASP A 35 -8.02 -7.37 4.75
CA ASP A 35 -8.89 -8.43 4.25
C ASP A 35 -9.64 -7.96 2.98
N PRO A 36 -9.68 -8.77 1.89
CA PRO A 36 -10.45 -8.43 0.70
C PRO A 36 -11.93 -8.13 0.98
N GLU A 37 -12.54 -8.76 1.99
CA GLU A 37 -13.94 -8.55 2.34
C GLU A 37 -14.22 -7.10 2.78
N VAL A 38 -13.24 -6.43 3.39
CA VAL A 38 -13.39 -5.05 3.86
C VAL A 38 -12.80 -4.01 2.91
N LEU A 39 -12.22 -4.43 1.77
CA LEU A 39 -11.56 -3.54 0.83
C LEU A 39 -12.50 -2.41 0.33
N HIS A 40 -13.76 -2.75 0.05
CA HIS A 40 -14.75 -1.82 -0.49
C HIS A 40 -15.37 -0.86 0.55
N THR A 41 -15.16 -1.11 1.84
CA THR A 41 -15.65 -0.29 2.96
C THR A 41 -14.55 0.45 3.71
N THR A 42 -13.30 0.00 3.57
CA THR A 42 -12.16 0.63 4.23
C THR A 42 -11.87 1.99 3.57
N PRO A 43 -11.70 3.07 4.36
CA PRO A 43 -11.31 4.37 3.84
C PRO A 43 -9.95 4.34 3.15
N GLU A 44 -9.77 5.20 2.16
CA GLU A 44 -8.50 5.34 1.45
C GLU A 44 -7.59 6.37 2.11
N ARG A 45 -6.27 6.18 1.97
CA ARG A 45 -5.24 7.16 2.33
C ARG A 45 -4.13 7.21 1.29
N HIS A 46 -3.50 8.37 1.11
CA HIS A 46 -2.21 8.37 0.42
C HIS A 46 -1.18 7.61 1.25
N LEU A 47 -0.22 6.96 0.58
CA LEU A 47 0.96 6.39 1.24
C LEU A 47 1.63 7.42 2.16
N ARG A 48 1.84 8.64 1.67
CA ARG A 48 2.46 9.73 2.46
C ARG A 48 1.59 10.20 3.64
N CYS A 49 0.29 9.98 3.59
CA CYS A 49 -0.63 10.25 4.69
C CYS A 49 -0.60 9.15 5.77
N ASN A 50 0.02 8.00 5.48
CA ASN A 50 0.35 6.97 6.47
C ASN A 50 1.88 6.82 6.61
N PRO A 51 2.56 7.77 7.27
CA PRO A 51 4.02 7.78 7.35
C PRO A 51 4.60 6.59 8.13
N VAL A 52 3.83 6.00 9.04
CA VAL A 52 4.25 4.83 9.84
C VAL A 52 4.51 3.62 8.95
N LEU A 53 3.72 3.45 7.88
CA LEU A 53 3.91 2.38 6.89
C LEU A 53 4.85 2.83 5.76
N ALA A 54 4.63 4.02 5.19
CA ALA A 54 5.36 4.48 4.01
C ALA A 54 6.87 4.70 4.22
N GLN A 55 7.33 4.91 5.47
CA GLN A 55 8.76 5.02 5.77
C GLN A 55 9.57 3.76 5.41
N PHE A 56 8.92 2.59 5.33
CA PHE A 56 9.53 1.32 4.99
C PHE A 56 9.68 1.08 3.47
N ILE A 57 9.14 1.96 2.62
CA ILE A 57 9.34 1.84 1.17
C ILE A 57 10.76 2.30 0.84
N ASP A 58 11.59 1.39 0.31
CA ASP A 58 12.96 1.67 -0.14
C ASP A 58 13.06 1.39 -1.65
N HIS A 59 12.54 2.33 -2.46
CA HIS A 59 12.46 2.18 -3.91
C HIS A 59 12.87 3.51 -4.59
N PRO A 60 13.64 3.49 -5.70
CA PRO A 60 14.16 4.70 -6.34
C PRO A 60 13.08 5.68 -6.84
N ASP A 61 11.92 5.16 -7.26
CA ASP A 61 10.78 5.96 -7.71
C ASP A 61 9.84 6.43 -6.57
N PHE A 62 10.25 6.27 -5.30
CA PHE A 62 9.48 6.73 -4.14
C PHE A 62 10.35 7.60 -3.23
N ASP A 63 9.99 8.88 -3.03
CA ASP A 63 10.72 9.69 -2.05
C ASP A 63 10.39 9.22 -0.64
N ARG A 64 11.36 8.53 -0.05
CA ARG A 64 11.25 7.91 1.26
C ARG A 64 10.76 8.89 2.32
N VAL A 65 9.76 8.47 3.08
CA VAL A 65 9.24 9.22 4.21
C VAL A 65 10.16 9.03 5.41
N VAL A 66 10.59 10.13 6.03
CA VAL A 66 11.39 10.11 7.25
C VAL A 66 10.50 10.41 8.43
N VAL A 67 10.38 9.46 9.36
CA VAL A 67 9.67 9.62 10.62
C VAL A 67 10.68 9.81 11.74
N THR A 68 10.50 10.88 12.53
CA THR A 68 11.29 11.14 13.74
C THR A 68 10.57 10.61 14.98
N GLY A 69 11.31 10.28 16.04
CA GLY A 69 10.75 9.75 17.29
C GLY A 69 10.68 8.22 17.32
N GLU A 70 10.02 7.67 18.33
CA GLU A 70 10.05 6.22 18.66
C GLU A 70 9.60 5.30 17.51
N MET A 71 8.68 5.77 16.66
CA MET A 71 8.19 5.03 15.51
C MET A 71 9.05 5.19 14.24
N GLY A 72 10.12 5.99 14.31
CA GLY A 72 11.06 6.18 13.21
C GLY A 72 12.00 4.99 13.08
N LEU A 73 12.35 4.62 11.84
CA LEU A 73 13.21 3.45 11.56
C LEU A 73 14.49 3.37 12.39
N ALA A 74 15.11 4.51 12.70
CA ALA A 74 16.34 4.56 13.50
C ALA A 74 16.16 4.10 14.96
N ASN A 75 14.91 4.05 15.45
CA ASN A 75 14.56 3.69 16.82
C ASN A 75 13.82 2.35 16.92
N LEU A 76 13.66 1.64 15.80
CA LEU A 76 13.04 0.32 15.74
C LEU A 76 14.10 -0.78 15.71
N ASP A 77 13.66 -2.00 16.03
CA ASP A 77 14.51 -3.19 15.93
C ASP A 77 15.03 -3.37 14.48
N PRO A 78 16.35 -3.52 14.26
CA PRO A 78 16.91 -3.59 12.90
C PRO A 78 16.42 -4.79 12.08
N ASP A 79 16.18 -5.94 12.71
CA ASP A 79 15.72 -7.14 12.02
C ASP A 79 14.26 -6.94 11.58
N PHE A 80 13.41 -6.40 12.47
CA PHE A 80 12.07 -5.96 12.10
C PHE A 80 12.09 -4.94 10.97
N VAL A 81 12.98 -3.94 11.02
CA VAL A 81 13.09 -2.94 9.94
C VAL A 81 13.45 -3.60 8.62
N ALA A 82 14.42 -4.51 8.60
CA ALA A 82 14.82 -5.22 7.38
C ALA A 82 13.67 -6.04 6.78
N GLU A 83 12.94 -6.80 7.62
CA GLU A 83 11.78 -7.58 7.19
C GLU A 83 10.66 -6.70 6.63
N ARG A 84 10.34 -5.61 7.33
CA ARG A 84 9.30 -4.66 6.91
C ARG A 84 9.67 -3.93 5.63
N VAL A 85 10.91 -3.47 5.49
CA VAL A 85 11.39 -2.84 4.24
C VAL A 85 11.27 -3.81 3.08
N ALA A 86 11.70 -5.07 3.25
CA ALA A 86 11.61 -6.07 2.20
C ALA A 86 10.16 -6.34 1.75
N LEU A 87 9.23 -6.54 2.70
CA LEU A 87 7.82 -6.79 2.39
C LEU A 87 7.14 -5.58 1.75
N ILE A 88 7.29 -4.39 2.35
CA ILE A 88 6.59 -3.18 1.93
C ILE A 88 7.14 -2.69 0.57
N THR A 89 8.45 -2.79 0.34
CA THR A 89 9.05 -2.44 -0.95
C THR A 89 8.54 -3.35 -2.07
N ARG A 90 8.49 -4.67 -1.85
CA ARG A 90 7.87 -5.62 -2.80
C ARG A 90 6.40 -5.31 -3.05
N GLY A 91 5.66 -4.92 -2.01
CA GLY A 91 4.28 -4.47 -2.13
C GLY A 91 4.15 -3.24 -3.04
N TYR A 92 5.03 -2.25 -2.85
CA TYR A 92 5.06 -1.04 -3.68
C TYR A 92 5.43 -1.34 -5.14
N GLU A 93 6.44 -2.19 -5.38
CA GLU A 93 6.78 -2.69 -6.73
C GLU A 93 5.57 -3.34 -7.39
N ARG A 94 4.83 -4.15 -6.64
CA ARG A 94 3.60 -4.79 -7.14
C ARG A 94 2.53 -3.77 -7.51
N LEU A 95 2.34 -2.68 -6.76
CA LEU A 95 1.44 -1.59 -7.17
C LEU A 95 1.87 -0.96 -8.49
N ARG A 96 3.18 -0.78 -8.70
CA ARG A 96 3.72 -0.25 -9.96
C ARG A 96 3.49 -1.22 -11.13
N GLU A 97 3.64 -2.52 -10.91
CA GLU A 97 3.32 -3.55 -11.92
C GLU A 97 1.83 -3.57 -12.30
N ILE A 98 0.95 -3.28 -11.35
CA ILE A 98 -0.49 -3.16 -11.60
C ILE A 98 -0.77 -1.88 -12.40
N ALA A 99 -0.19 -0.75 -11.99
CA ALA A 99 -0.34 0.52 -12.68
C ALA A 99 0.21 0.52 -14.10
N ALA A 100 1.29 -0.22 -14.35
CA ALA A 100 1.93 -0.33 -15.66
C ALA A 100 1.24 -1.31 -16.60
N SER A 101 0.28 -2.10 -16.11
CA SER A 101 -0.38 -3.11 -16.93
C SER A 101 -1.55 -2.53 -17.73
N GLU A 102 -1.63 -2.90 -19.00
CA GLU A 102 -2.77 -2.54 -19.84
C GLU A 102 -3.95 -3.49 -19.60
N GLY A 103 -5.13 -2.93 -19.37
CA GLY A 103 -6.39 -3.68 -19.24
C GLY A 103 -6.93 -3.79 -17.82
N ASP A 104 -8.19 -4.20 -17.73
CA ASP A 104 -8.87 -4.45 -16.45
C ASP A 104 -8.34 -5.75 -15.84
N ARG A 105 -7.69 -5.65 -14.68
CA ARG A 105 -7.20 -6.82 -13.93
C ARG A 105 -8.17 -7.11 -12.79
N ASP A 106 -8.46 -8.39 -12.58
CA ASP A 106 -9.21 -8.83 -11.42
C ASP A 106 -8.44 -8.43 -10.15
N VAL A 107 -9.10 -7.68 -9.26
CA VAL A 107 -8.52 -7.22 -7.98
C VAL A 107 -7.99 -8.38 -7.14
N THR A 108 -8.58 -9.58 -7.26
CA THR A 108 -8.13 -10.79 -6.56
C THR A 108 -6.73 -11.27 -7.00
N SER A 109 -6.22 -10.77 -8.13
CA SER A 109 -4.87 -11.04 -8.63
C SER A 109 -3.82 -10.03 -8.16
N TYR A 110 -4.23 -8.96 -7.45
CA TYR A 110 -3.31 -7.90 -7.05
C TYR A 110 -2.31 -8.34 -5.97
N PRO A 111 -2.70 -9.11 -4.94
CA PRO A 111 -1.79 -9.43 -3.86
C PRO A 111 -0.53 -10.20 -4.29
N LEU A 112 0.49 -10.15 -3.44
CA LEU A 112 1.69 -10.95 -3.62
C LEU A 112 1.33 -12.44 -3.67
N PRO A 113 2.08 -13.29 -4.39
CA PRO A 113 1.78 -14.71 -4.53
C PRO A 113 1.53 -15.41 -3.18
N GLU A 114 2.38 -15.14 -2.19
CA GLU A 114 2.24 -15.70 -0.84
C GLU A 114 0.98 -15.22 -0.10
N VAL A 115 0.43 -14.06 -0.45
CA VAL A 115 -0.80 -13.52 0.13
C VAL A 115 -2.02 -14.14 -0.54
N ILE A 116 -1.98 -14.35 -1.87
CA ILE A 116 -3.04 -15.04 -2.61
C ILE A 116 -3.24 -16.45 -2.04
N ASP A 117 -2.15 -17.18 -1.79
CA ASP A 117 -2.22 -18.53 -1.24
C ASP A 117 -2.85 -18.55 0.16
N ARG A 118 -2.67 -17.48 0.95
CA ARG A 118 -3.31 -17.33 2.27
C ARG A 118 -4.81 -17.05 2.18
N TYR A 119 -5.26 -16.27 1.19
CA TYR A 119 -6.70 -15.98 1.01
C TYR A 119 -7.49 -17.14 0.42
N ARG A 120 -6.83 -18.16 -0.14
CA ARG A 120 -7.47 -19.34 -0.71
C ARG A 120 -7.69 -20.48 0.28
N GLN A 121 -7.06 -20.41 1.45
CA GLN A 121 -7.16 -21.39 2.53
C GLN A 121 -8.31 -21.05 3.48
#